data_AF-A0A846TNW1-F1
#
_entry.id   AF-A0A846TNW1-F1
#
_cell.length_a   1.000
_cell.length_b   1.000
_cell.length_c   1.000
_cell.angle_alpha   90.00
_cell.angle_beta   90.00
_cell.angle_gamma   90.00
#
_symmetry.space_group_name_H-M   'P 1'
#
loop_
_entity.id
_entity.type
_entity.pdbx_description
1 polymer ?
#
loop_
_entity_poly.entity_id
_entity_poly.type
_entity_poly.pdbx_seq_one_letter_code
_entity_poly.pdbx_strand_id
1 'polypeptide(L)'
;MKTFVVFLKDKRTGKLEPSLLTRHIEHLRQLNQAGKLMVAGPLKNNEQAMIILNCDDIDEAINLVESDPFIKEQYYNTYDINELIVANDENNWLMDSPQTNGNLVH
;
A
#
# COMPACT_ATOMS: atom_id res chain seq x y z
N MET A 1 8.35 -10.11 8.80
CA MET A 1 7.72 -9.26 7.76
C MET A 1 7.11 -8.06 8.44
N LYS A 2 7.34 -6.89 7.85
CA LYS A 2 6.78 -5.59 8.21
C LYS A 2 5.58 -5.30 7.31
N THR A 3 4.65 -4.50 7.81
CA THR A 3 3.49 -4.07 7.05
C THR A 3 3.73 -2.67 6.51
N PHE A 4 3.48 -2.45 5.22
CA PHE A 4 3.59 -1.15 4.57
C PHE A 4 2.23 -0.73 4.02
N VAL A 5 1.89 0.54 4.20
CA VAL A 5 0.68 1.15 3.65
C VAL A 5 1.09 2.13 2.56
N VAL A 6 0.46 1.97 1.40
CA VAL A 6 0.73 2.75 0.19
C VAL A 6 -0.54 3.47 -0.20
N PHE A 7 -0.45 4.78 -0.43
CA PHE A 7 -1.52 5.57 -1.03
C PHE A 7 -1.10 6.03 -2.41
N LEU A 8 -1.74 5.51 -3.45
CA LEU A 8 -1.56 5.96 -4.83
C LEU A 8 -2.39 7.24 -5.05
N LYS A 9 -1.79 8.25 -5.67
CA LYS A 9 -2.36 9.60 -5.82
C LYS A 9 -2.28 10.10 -7.26
N ASP A 10 -2.94 11.22 -7.51
CA ASP A 10 -2.96 11.91 -8.81
C ASP A 10 -3.43 11.00 -9.96
N LYS A 11 -4.56 10.32 -9.72
CA LYS A 11 -5.17 9.42 -10.70
C LYS A 11 -5.56 10.15 -11.98
N ARG A 12 -5.17 9.60 -13.12
CA ARG A 12 -5.56 10.11 -14.44
C ARG A 12 -6.91 9.51 -14.85
N THR A 13 -7.98 10.06 -14.29
CA THR A 13 -9.36 9.63 -14.57
C THR A 13 -9.68 9.68 -16.07
N GLY A 14 -10.36 8.64 -16.57
CA GLY A 14 -10.70 8.50 -17.99
C GLY A 14 -9.53 8.10 -18.90
N LYS A 15 -8.37 7.73 -18.34
CA LYS A 15 -7.18 7.27 -19.09
C LYS A 15 -6.83 5.79 -18.85
N LEU A 16 -7.76 5.02 -18.28
CA LEU A 16 -7.54 3.60 -18.01
C LEU A 16 -7.80 2.77 -19.26
N GLU A 17 -6.73 2.24 -19.85
CA GLU A 17 -6.81 1.30 -20.96
C GLU A 17 -7.08 -0.14 -20.45
N PRO A 18 -7.89 -0.96 -21.15
CA PRO A 18 -8.19 -2.34 -20.73
C PRO A 18 -6.95 -3.23 -20.56
N SER A 19 -5.93 -3.04 -21.40
CA SER A 19 -4.67 -3.80 -21.32
C SER A 19 -3.83 -3.40 -20.10
N LEU A 20 -3.88 -2.13 -19.68
CA LEU A 20 -3.24 -1.65 -18.46
C LEU A 20 -3.94 -2.23 -17.23
N LEU A 21 -5.28 -2.19 -17.20
CA LEU A 21 -6.06 -2.83 -16.13
C LEU A 21 -5.71 -4.32 -16.00
N THR A 22 -5.67 -5.06 -17.10
CA THR A 22 -5.36 -6.50 -17.07
C THR A 22 -4.00 -6.79 -16.47
N ARG A 23 -2.96 -6.02 -16.84
CA ARG A 23 -1.61 -6.19 -16.28
C ARG A 23 -1.53 -5.82 -14.80
N HIS A 24 -2.22 -4.76 -14.38
CA HIS A 24 -2.32 -4.39 -12.97
C HIS A 24 -2.97 -5.52 -12.14
N ILE A 25 -4.07 -6.10 -12.63
CA ILE A 25 -4.73 -7.23 -11.95
C ILE A 25 -3.81 -8.45 -11.88
N GLU A 26 -3.04 -8.74 -12.93
CA GLU A 26 -2.08 -9.84 -12.91
C GLU A 26 -0.95 -9.61 -11.88
N HIS A 27 -0.44 -8.38 -11.79
CA HIS A 27 0.51 -8.01 -10.75
C HIS A 27 -0.06 -8.25 -9.34
N LEU A 28 -1.29 -7.79 -9.05
CA LEU A 28 -1.93 -8.03 -7.74
C LEU A 28 -2.12 -9.52 -7.44
N ARG A 29 -2.47 -10.35 -8.44
CA ARG A 29 -2.59 -11.80 -8.27
C ARG A 29 -1.26 -12.44 -7.87
N GLN A 30 -0.17 -12.03 -8.51
CA GLN A 30 1.17 -12.52 -8.18
C GLN A 30 1.57 -12.14 -6.75
N LEU A 31 1.33 -10.90 -6.33
CA LEU A 31 1.59 -10.48 -4.95
C LEU A 31 0.76 -11.26 -3.93
N ASN A 32 -0.51 -11.52 -4.24
CA ASN A 32 -1.39 -12.31 -3.37
C ASN A 32 -0.91 -13.78 -3.26
N GLN A 33 -0.54 -14.40 -4.37
CA GLN A 33 0.02 -15.76 -4.37
C GLN A 33 1.34 -15.86 -3.59
N ALA A 34 2.15 -14.79 -3.62
CA ALA A 34 3.39 -14.69 -2.85
C ALA A 34 3.17 -14.35 -1.36
N GLY A 35 1.92 -14.12 -0.91
CA GLY A 35 1.63 -13.70 0.46
C GLY A 35 2.08 -12.27 0.79
N LYS A 36 2.41 -11.47 -0.22
CA LYS A 36 2.89 -10.09 -0.09
C LYS A 36 1.75 -9.06 -0.09
N LEU A 37 0.57 -9.40 -0.59
CA LEU A 37 -0.60 -8.50 -0.62
C LEU A 37 -1.60 -8.79 0.51
N MET A 38 -1.90 -7.80 1.34
CA MET A 38 -2.95 -7.89 2.36
C MET A 38 -4.28 -7.28 1.88
N VAL A 39 -4.21 -6.07 1.31
CA VAL A 39 -5.38 -5.30 0.85
C VAL A 39 -4.97 -4.49 -0.37
N ALA A 40 -5.84 -4.39 -1.37
CA ALA A 40 -5.72 -3.42 -2.45
C ALA A 40 -7.09 -2.93 -2.89
N GLY A 41 -7.23 -1.64 -3.18
CA GLY A 41 -8.42 -1.12 -3.82
C GLY A 41 -8.46 0.40 -3.97
N PRO A 42 -9.31 0.91 -4.87
CA PRO A 42 -9.57 2.33 -4.97
C PRO A 42 -10.32 2.82 -3.72
N LEU A 43 -10.04 4.06 -3.31
CA LEU A 43 -10.87 4.76 -2.33
C LEU A 43 -12.18 5.22 -2.99
N LYS A 44 -13.23 5.38 -2.19
CA LYS A 44 -14.57 5.79 -2.68
C LYS A 44 -14.61 7.16 -3.36
N ASN A 45 -13.62 8.03 -3.09
CA ASN A 45 -13.49 9.33 -3.76
C ASN A 45 -13.08 9.19 -5.25
N ASN A 46 -12.69 7.99 -5.70
CA ASN A 46 -12.22 7.71 -7.06
C ASN A 46 -10.97 8.50 -7.48
N GLU A 47 -10.26 9.13 -6.56
CA GLU A 47 -9.03 9.89 -6.83
C GLU A 47 -7.77 9.14 -6.39
N GLN A 48 -7.91 8.25 -5.40
CA GLN A 48 -6.80 7.56 -4.76
C GLN A 48 -7.06 6.05 -4.72
N ALA A 49 -6.00 5.29 -4.47
CA ALA A 49 -6.07 3.88 -4.11
C ALA A 49 -5.17 3.60 -2.92
N MET A 50 -5.49 2.55 -2.17
CA MET A 50 -4.69 2.08 -1.06
C MET A 50 -4.24 0.65 -1.32
N ILE A 51 -2.98 0.36 -1.00
CA ILE A 51 -2.41 -0.99 -0.99
C ILE A 51 -1.75 -1.21 0.38
N ILE A 52 -1.96 -2.39 0.95
CA ILE A 52 -1.28 -2.84 2.16
C ILE A 52 -0.45 -4.07 1.80
N LEU A 53 0.87 -3.96 2.02
CA LEU A 53 1.85 -4.98 1.66
C LEU A 53 2.53 -5.55 2.91
N ASN A 54 2.86 -6.84 2.86
CA ASN A 54 3.81 -7.45 3.79
C ASN A 54 5.16 -7.61 3.09
N CYS A 55 6.18 -6.92 3.59
CA CYS A 55 7.53 -6.91 3.02
C CYS A 55 8.58 -7.14 4.11
N ASP A 56 9.80 -7.47 3.72
CA ASP A 56 10.92 -7.62 4.66
C ASP A 56 11.47 -6.26 5.09
N ASP A 57 11.49 -5.29 4.18
CA ASP A 57 11.92 -3.91 4.40
C ASP A 57 11.24 -2.91 3.44
N ILE A 58 11.61 -1.64 3.56
CA ILE A 58 11.04 -0.55 2.75
C ILE A 58 11.48 -0.60 1.29
N ASP A 59 12.69 -1.09 1.01
CA ASP A 59 13.22 -1.17 -0.35
C ASP A 59 12.46 -2.22 -1.15
N GLU A 60 12.16 -3.37 -0.55
CA GLU A 60 11.25 -4.36 -1.16
C GLU A 60 9.88 -3.73 -1.42
N ALA A 61 9.30 -3.04 -0.44
CA ALA A 61 7.97 -2.45 -0.57
C ALA A 61 7.92 -1.41 -1.72
N ILE A 62 8.94 -0.54 -1.82
CA ILE A 62 9.08 0.42 -2.93
C ILE A 62 9.20 -0.33 -4.26
N ASN A 63 10.05 -1.36 -4.34
CA ASN A 63 10.24 -2.13 -5.57
C ASN A 63 8.94 -2.81 -6.05
N LEU A 64 8.10 -3.29 -5.13
CA LEU A 64 6.79 -3.86 -5.47
C LEU A 64 5.83 -2.80 -6.01
N VAL A 65 5.76 -1.62 -5.37
CA VAL A 65 4.91 -0.50 -5.81
C VAL A 65 5.35 0.04 -7.17
N GLU A 66 6.64 0.30 -7.34
CA GLU A 66 7.24 0.73 -8.61
C GLU A 66 7.14 -0.33 -9.70
N SER A 67 6.85 -1.58 -9.33
CA SER A 67 6.61 -2.67 -10.29
C SER A 67 5.19 -2.71 -10.82
N ASP A 68 4.22 -2.09 -10.14
CA ASP A 68 2.82 -2.03 -10.52
C ASP A 68 2.67 -1.27 -11.86
N PRO A 69 2.02 -1.86 -12.89
CA PRO A 69 1.71 -1.18 -14.14
C PRO A 69 1.02 0.18 -13.96
N PHE A 70 0.16 0.35 -12.95
CA PHE A 70 -0.49 1.63 -12.67
C PHE A 70 0.47 2.74 -12.26
N ILE A 71 1.62 2.41 -11.65
CA ILE A 71 2.68 3.37 -11.33
C ILE A 71 3.64 3.52 -12.50
N LYS A 72 4.12 2.41 -13.08
CA LYS A 72 5.04 2.44 -14.24
C LYS A 72 4.52 3.25 -15.41
N GLU A 73 3.22 3.17 -15.69
CA GLU A 73 2.59 3.90 -16.80
C GLU A 73 1.93 5.21 -16.37
N GLN A 74 2.20 5.64 -15.13
CA GLN A 74 1.72 6.90 -14.57
C GLN A 74 0.20 7.02 -14.69
N TYR A 75 -0.54 5.95 -14.42
CA TYR A 75 -1.99 6.04 -14.23
C TYR A 75 -2.32 6.71 -12.89
N TYR A 76 -1.51 6.42 -11.88
CA TYR A 76 -1.29 7.26 -10.70
C TYR A 76 0.10 7.88 -10.82
N ASN A 77 0.24 9.20 -10.65
CA ASN A 77 1.53 9.87 -10.90
C ASN A 77 2.48 9.83 -9.69
N THR A 78 1.96 9.61 -8.49
CA THR A 78 2.76 9.62 -7.27
C THR A 78 2.12 8.73 -6.21
N TYR A 79 2.86 8.43 -5.15
CA TYR A 79 2.37 7.68 -4.01
C TYR A 79 3.08 8.11 -2.72
N ASP A 80 2.42 7.88 -1.59
CA ASP A 80 3.10 7.82 -0.29
C ASP A 80 3.25 6.36 0.11
N ILE A 81 4.34 6.03 0.79
CA ILE A 81 4.58 4.72 1.38
C ILE A 81 5.13 4.88 2.79
N ASN A 82 4.57 4.16 3.76
CA ASN A 82 5.02 4.19 5.14
C ASN A 82 4.93 2.79 5.78
N GLU A 83 5.86 2.49 6.68
CA GLU A 83 5.77 1.33 7.56
C GLU A 83 4.64 1.54 8.59
N LEU A 84 3.74 0.57 8.71
CA LEU A 84 2.64 0.56 9.66
C LEU A 84 3.02 -0.30 10.87
N ILE A 85 2.98 0.30 12.06
CA ILE A 85 2.96 -0.46 13.31
C ILE A 85 1.53 -0.97 13.50
N VAL A 86 1.31 -2.26 13.24
CA VAL A 86 -0.03 -2.87 13.32
C VAL A 86 -0.46 -2.97 14.77
N ALA A 87 -1.57 -2.35 15.15
CA ALA A 87 -2.21 -2.51 16.45
C ALA A 87 -3.20 -3.67 16.43
N ASN A 88 -3.17 -4.53 17.45
CA ASN A 88 -4.08 -5.66 17.61
C ASN A 88 -4.14 -6.13 19.08
N ASP A 89 -4.95 -7.15 19.38
CA ASP A 89 -5.07 -7.69 20.74
C ASP A 89 -3.75 -8.24 21.30
N GLU A 90 -2.88 -8.81 20.46
CA GLU A 90 -1.61 -9.43 20.90
C GLU A 90 -0.61 -8.40 21.44
N ASN A 91 -0.66 -7.15 20.95
CA ASN A 91 0.21 -6.07 21.40
C ASN A 91 -0.53 -4.99 22.21
N ASN A 92 -1.65 -5.36 22.83
CA ASN A 92 -2.48 -4.47 23.65
C ASN A 92 -2.81 -3.17 22.91
N TRP A 93 -3.12 -3.26 21.61
CA TRP A 93 -3.45 -2.13 20.75
C TRP A 93 -2.40 -1.00 20.78
N LEU A 94 -1.12 -1.35 20.98
CA LEU A 94 0.02 -0.44 21.10
C LEU A 94 -0.02 0.52 22.31
N MET A 95 -0.92 0.32 23.28
CA MET A 95 -1.11 1.18 24.46
C MET A 95 0.20 1.47 25.21
N ASP A 96 1.04 0.46 25.37
CA ASP A 96 2.31 0.56 26.13
C ASP A 96 3.52 0.84 25.23
N SER A 97 3.33 1.05 23.92
CA SER A 97 4.42 1.22 22.97
C SER A 97 5.15 2.56 23.15
N PRO A 98 6.47 2.66 22.84
CA PRO A 98 7.18 3.93 22.84
C PRO A 98 6.55 4.97 21.89
N GLN A 99 5.98 4.51 20.78
CA GLN A 99 5.26 5.36 19.84
C GLN A 99 4.07 6.04 20.54
N THR A 100 3.27 5.29 21.30
CA THR A 100 2.05 5.83 21.91
C THR A 100 2.42 6.67 23.13
N ASN A 101 3.24 6.13 24.03
CA ASN A 101 3.66 6.81 25.26
C ASN A 101 4.38 8.15 24.99
N GLY A 102 5.21 8.21 23.94
CA GLY A 102 5.92 9.43 23.57
C GLY A 102 5.03 10.56 23.01
N ASN A 103 3.75 10.27 22.72
CA ASN A 103 2.78 11.26 22.21
C ASN A 103 1.69 11.62 23.23
N LEU A 104 1.72 11.07 24.45
CA LEU A 104 0.77 11.42 25.50
C LEU A 104 1.05 12.84 26.02
N VAL A 105 0.00 13.57 26.39
CA VAL A 105 0.13 14.87 27.07
C VAL A 105 0.63 14.63 28.49
N HIS A 106 1.66 15.38 28.91
CA HIS A 106 2.22 15.35 30.26
C HIS A 106 1.77 16.54 31.10
#